data_AF-A0A924TIQ9-F1
#
_entry.id   AF-A0A924TIQ9-F1
#
_cell.length_a   1.000
_cell.length_b   1.000
_cell.length_c   1.000
_cell.angle_alpha   90.00
_cell.angle_beta   90.00
_cell.angle_gamma   90.00
#
_symmetry.space_group_name_H-M   'P 1'
#
loop_
_entity.id
_entity.type
_entity.pdbx_description
1 polymer ?
#
loop_
_entity_poly.entity_id
_entity_poly.type
_entity_poly.pdbx_seq_one_letter_code
_entity_poly.pdbx_strand_id
1 'polypeptide(L)'
;MNKIVFLAIAIITFTTTLQAQSINDLLKKATGSPSINGLTTDEVGKGLKEALNIGVKKGAEQLSSVDGFLGNAAVKILMPPEAIKVEEKLRALGFGKQVDEAIVSMNRAAEDAAKSAAPIFVNAIANMSITDAFGILKGGDSA
;
A
#
# COMPACT_ATOMS: atom_id res chain seq x y z
N MET A 1 -43.01 -27.05 59.31
CA MET A 1 -42.60 -27.64 58.01
C MET A 1 -42.52 -26.61 56.88
N ASN A 2 -43.52 -25.74 56.72
CA ASN A 2 -43.68 -24.90 55.52
C ASN A 2 -42.56 -23.87 55.27
N LYS A 3 -41.90 -23.37 56.33
CA LYS A 3 -40.79 -22.40 56.21
C LYS A 3 -39.46 -23.03 55.74
N ILE A 4 -39.24 -24.30 56.08
CA ILE A 4 -38.04 -25.05 55.69
C ILE A 4 -38.13 -25.48 54.22
N VAL A 5 -39.34 -25.83 53.76
CA VAL A 5 -39.62 -26.14 52.36
C VAL A 5 -39.42 -24.92 51.46
N PHE A 6 -39.84 -23.72 51.90
CA PHE A 6 -39.62 -22.47 51.17
C PHE A 6 -38.14 -22.09 51.07
N LEU A 7 -37.35 -22.30 52.12
CA LEU A 7 -35.92 -22.02 52.13
C LEU A 7 -35.14 -22.97 51.20
N ALA A 8 -35.53 -24.25 51.15
CA ALA A 8 -34.91 -25.25 50.27
C ALA A 8 -35.19 -24.97 48.78
N ILE A 9 -36.39 -24.51 48.43
CA ILE A 9 -36.74 -24.16 47.05
C ILE A 9 -35.97 -22.91 46.58
N ALA A 10 -35.79 -21.91 47.45
CA ALA A 10 -35.03 -20.70 47.12
C ALA A 10 -33.54 -20.98 46.83
N ILE A 11 -32.95 -21.94 47.53
CA ILE A 11 -31.54 -22.35 47.34
C ILE A 11 -31.36 -23.12 46.02
N ILE A 12 -32.34 -23.94 45.63
CA ILE A 12 -32.30 -24.69 44.36
C ILE A 12 -32.46 -23.76 43.15
N THR A 13 -33.24 -22.69 43.26
CA THR A 13 -33.39 -21.69 42.18
C THR A 13 -32.18 -20.76 42.01
N PHE A 14 -31.33 -20.62 43.03
CA PHE A 14 -30.14 -19.76 42.99
C PHE A 14 -28.93 -20.44 42.35
N THR A 15 -28.87 -21.77 42.33
CA THR A 15 -27.73 -22.52 41.75
C THR A 15 -27.84 -22.68 40.22
N THR A 16 -29.06 -22.62 39.66
CA THR A 16 -29.28 -22.76 38.21
C THR A 16 -28.97 -21.49 37.41
N THR A 17 -28.91 -20.32 38.05
CA THR A 17 -28.62 -19.04 37.37
C THR A 17 -27.13 -18.83 37.10
N LEU A 18 -26.24 -19.54 37.80
CA LEU A 18 -24.79 -19.46 37.63
C LEU A 18 -24.29 -20.14 36.35
N GLN A 19 -24.99 -21.18 35.86
CA GLN A 19 -24.63 -21.88 34.62
C GLN A 19 -25.17 -21.21 33.34
N ALA A 20 -26.16 -20.32 33.46
CA ALA A 20 -26.76 -19.63 32.32
C ALA A 20 -25.85 -18.53 31.74
N GLN A 21 -24.91 -17.99 32.51
CA GLN A 21 -23.95 -16.98 32.03
C GLN A 21 -22.87 -17.57 31.13
N SER A 22 -22.36 -18.78 31.44
CA SER A 22 -21.32 -19.42 30.63
C SER A 22 -21.82 -19.92 29.27
N ILE A 23 -23.08 -20.36 29.20
CA ILE A 23 -23.72 -20.79 27.96
C ILE A 23 -23.95 -19.59 27.03
N ASN A 24 -24.34 -18.43 27.56
CA ASN A 24 -24.51 -17.21 26.76
C ASN A 24 -23.19 -16.66 26.19
N ASP A 25 -22.09 -16.74 26.95
CA ASP A 25 -20.75 -16.36 26.46
C ASP A 25 -20.22 -17.34 25.41
N LEU A 26 -20.45 -18.64 25.57
CA LEU A 26 -20.11 -19.65 24.57
C LEU A 26 -20.97 -19.51 23.31
N LEU A 27 -22.26 -19.20 23.44
CA LEU A 27 -23.14 -18.94 22.30
C LEU A 27 -22.68 -17.69 21.54
N LYS A 28 -22.34 -16.58 22.22
CA LYS A 28 -21.75 -15.38 21.59
C LYS A 28 -20.45 -15.67 20.85
N LYS A 29 -19.62 -16.58 21.37
CA LYS A 29 -18.35 -16.99 20.73
C LYS A 29 -18.57 -17.94 19.55
N ALA A 30 -19.67 -18.71 19.54
CA ALA A 30 -20.04 -19.63 18.47
C ALA A 30 -20.92 -19.00 17.37
N THR A 31 -21.74 -17.99 17.71
CA THR A 31 -22.58 -17.22 16.78
C THR A 31 -21.96 -15.87 16.41
N GLY A 32 -20.79 -15.55 16.97
CA GLY A 32 -20.00 -14.42 16.55
C GLY A 32 -19.39 -14.70 15.18
N SER A 33 -20.10 -14.30 14.12
CA SER A 33 -19.40 -13.78 12.95
C SER A 33 -18.27 -12.90 13.48
N PRO A 34 -17.01 -13.05 13.02
CA PRO A 34 -15.94 -12.18 13.47
C PRO A 34 -16.45 -10.76 13.24
N SER A 35 -16.77 -10.06 14.34
CA SER A 35 -17.06 -8.65 14.27
C SER A 35 -15.74 -8.06 13.85
N ILE A 36 -15.58 -7.87 12.54
CA ILE A 36 -14.63 -6.91 12.02
C ILE A 36 -15.15 -5.60 12.58
N ASN A 37 -14.74 -5.28 13.80
CA ASN A 37 -14.69 -3.91 14.25
C ASN A 37 -14.01 -3.21 13.10
N GLY A 38 -14.76 -2.34 12.39
CA GLY A 38 -14.28 -1.71 11.18
C GLY A 38 -12.87 -1.19 11.41
N LEU A 39 -11.97 -1.47 10.46
CA LEU A 39 -10.55 -1.14 10.58
C LEU A 39 -10.41 0.28 11.13
N THR A 40 -9.60 0.43 12.18
CA THR A 40 -9.35 1.75 12.75
C THR A 40 -8.64 2.62 11.72
N THR A 41 -8.83 3.94 11.79
CA THR A 41 -8.14 4.89 10.90
C THR A 41 -6.63 4.71 10.93
N ASP A 42 -6.09 4.29 12.07
CA ASP A 42 -4.67 4.02 12.26
C ASP A 42 -4.21 2.74 11.56
N GLU A 43 -4.99 1.66 11.61
CA GLU A 43 -4.70 0.42 10.88
C GLU A 43 -4.74 0.64 9.37
N VAL A 44 -5.74 1.39 8.90
CA VAL A 44 -5.86 1.76 7.48
C VAL A 44 -4.69 2.63 7.04
N GLY A 45 -4.34 3.66 7.81
CA GLY A 45 -3.22 4.55 7.49
C GLY A 45 -1.87 3.83 7.49
N LYS A 46 -1.64 2.92 8.44
CA LYS A 46 -0.43 2.07 8.47
C LYS A 46 -0.38 1.13 7.27
N GLY A 47 -1.49 0.46 6.96
CA GLY A 47 -1.58 -0.43 5.80
C GLY A 47 -1.31 0.29 4.48
N LEU A 48 -1.85 1.51 4.32
CA LEU A 48 -1.59 2.30 3.12
C LEU A 48 -0.13 2.75 3.01
N LYS A 49 0.46 3.23 4.11
CA LYS A 49 1.89 3.59 4.13
C LYS A 49 2.78 2.40 3.76
N GLU A 50 2.48 1.22 4.27
CA GLU A 50 3.22 0.01 3.92
C GLU A 50 3.06 -0.35 2.45
N ALA A 51 1.83 -0.29 1.92
CA ALA A 51 1.57 -0.54 0.50
C ALA A 51 2.32 0.46 -0.40
N LEU A 52 2.32 1.76 -0.04
CA LEU A 52 3.07 2.79 -0.76
C LEU A 52 4.58 2.54 -0.69
N ASN A 53 5.10 2.16 0.48
CA ASN A 53 6.52 1.87 0.67
C ASN A 53 6.96 0.70 -0.22
N ILE A 54 6.21 -0.41 -0.21
CA ILE A 54 6.45 -1.56 -1.08
C ILE A 54 6.33 -1.17 -2.56
N GLY A 55 5.30 -0.41 -2.92
CA GLY A 55 5.04 0.02 -4.29
C GLY A 55 6.17 0.87 -4.85
N VAL A 56 6.61 1.88 -4.11
CA VAL A 56 7.72 2.74 -4.52
C VAL A 56 9.03 1.96 -4.56
N LYS A 57 9.30 1.10 -3.57
CA LYS A 57 10.50 0.27 -3.58
C LYS A 57 10.56 -0.62 -4.83
N LYS A 58 9.48 -1.35 -5.13
CA LYS A 58 9.40 -2.21 -6.31
C LYS A 58 9.48 -1.42 -7.61
N GLY A 59 8.77 -0.29 -7.71
CA GLY A 59 8.79 0.56 -8.90
C GLY A 59 10.18 1.15 -9.14
N ALA A 60 10.83 1.66 -8.10
CA ALA A 60 12.18 2.16 -8.19
C ALA A 60 13.20 1.05 -8.52
N GLU A 61 13.11 -0.13 -7.89
CA GLU A 61 13.94 -1.29 -8.24
C GLU A 61 13.78 -1.70 -9.71
N GLN A 62 12.53 -1.76 -10.20
CA GLN A 62 12.23 -2.11 -11.59
C GLN A 62 12.82 -1.09 -12.57
N LEU A 63 12.63 0.20 -12.31
CA LEU A 63 13.09 1.27 -13.20
C LEU A 63 14.59 1.57 -13.08
N SER A 64 15.19 1.29 -11.93
CA SER A 64 16.63 1.47 -11.72
C SER A 64 17.50 0.32 -12.23
N SER A 65 16.87 -0.81 -12.54
CA SER A 65 17.55 -1.94 -13.14
C SER A 65 18.11 -1.57 -14.51
N VAL A 66 19.14 -2.30 -14.95
CA VAL A 66 19.64 -2.17 -16.32
C VAL A 66 18.49 -2.47 -17.28
N ASP A 67 18.27 -1.55 -18.23
CA ASP A 67 17.16 -1.57 -19.19
C ASP A 67 15.77 -1.36 -18.58
N GLY A 68 15.69 -0.90 -17.32
CA GLY A 68 14.43 -0.56 -16.64
C GLY A 68 13.66 0.55 -17.35
N PHE A 69 14.38 1.51 -17.95
CA PHE A 69 13.81 2.50 -18.86
C PHE A 69 13.95 2.07 -20.32
N LEU A 70 15.19 1.80 -20.76
CA LEU A 70 15.49 1.61 -22.18
C LEU A 70 14.74 0.41 -22.80
N GLY A 71 14.60 -0.68 -22.04
CA GLY A 71 13.96 -1.92 -22.47
C GLY A 71 12.44 -1.92 -22.27
N ASN A 72 11.88 -0.94 -21.58
CA ASN A 72 10.44 -0.86 -21.31
C ASN A 72 9.79 0.21 -22.18
N ALA A 73 9.09 -0.22 -23.23
CA ALA A 73 8.44 0.68 -24.19
C ALA A 73 7.44 1.67 -23.56
N ALA A 74 6.86 1.36 -22.40
CA ALA A 74 5.91 2.24 -21.72
C ALA A 74 6.56 3.45 -21.04
N VAL A 75 7.84 3.35 -20.68
CA VAL A 75 8.56 4.39 -19.91
C VAL A 75 9.88 4.81 -20.54
N LYS A 76 10.30 4.17 -21.64
CA LYS A 76 11.49 4.52 -22.40
C LYS A 76 11.50 6.01 -22.72
N ILE A 77 12.61 6.67 -22.40
CA ILE A 77 12.80 8.07 -22.72
C ILE A 77 13.20 8.18 -24.18
N LEU A 78 12.38 8.90 -24.95
CA LEU A 78 12.63 9.25 -26.33
C LEU A 78 13.28 10.64 -26.41
N MET A 79 13.84 10.97 -27.58
CA MET A 79 14.33 12.32 -27.82
C MET A 79 13.21 13.34 -27.57
N PRO A 80 13.52 14.44 -26.87
CA PRO A 80 12.50 15.43 -26.57
C PRO A 80 12.09 16.19 -27.85
N PRO A 81 10.88 16.76 -27.91
CA PRO A 81 10.30 17.33 -29.14
C PRO A 81 11.20 18.36 -29.83
N GLU A 82 11.93 19.15 -29.06
CA GLU A 82 12.89 20.15 -29.54
C GLU A 82 14.14 19.54 -30.22
N ALA A 83 14.52 18.31 -29.84
CA ALA A 83 15.70 17.63 -30.35
C ALA A 83 15.44 16.74 -31.57
N ILE A 84 14.17 16.42 -31.88
CA ILE A 84 13.80 15.53 -32.99
C ILE A 84 14.39 16.01 -34.33
N LYS A 85 14.30 17.31 -34.64
CA LYS A 85 14.85 17.87 -35.88
C LYS A 85 16.37 17.74 -35.98
N VAL A 86 17.06 17.77 -34.84
CA VAL A 86 18.50 17.59 -34.76
C VAL A 86 18.85 16.12 -34.93
N GLU A 87 18.08 15.23 -34.29
CA GLU A 87 18.18 13.78 -34.44
C GLU A 87 18.10 13.35 -35.90
N GLU A 88 17.03 13.76 -36.60
CA GLU A 88 16.79 13.41 -38.01
C GLU A 88 17.94 13.84 -38.91
N LYS A 89 18.42 15.06 -38.73
CA LYS A 89 19.56 15.61 -39.50
C LYS A 89 20.84 14.86 -39.21
N LEU A 90 21.15 14.60 -37.95
CA LEU A 90 22.36 13.86 -37.57
C LEU A 90 22.33 12.45 -38.13
N ARG A 91 21.17 11.78 -38.09
CA ARG A 91 21.00 10.45 -38.67
C ARG A 91 21.17 10.49 -40.19
N ALA A 92 20.61 11.49 -40.88
CA ALA A 92 20.77 11.68 -42.33
C ALA A 92 22.24 11.95 -42.75
N LEU A 93 23.02 12.59 -41.87
CA LEU A 93 24.46 12.83 -42.06
C LEU A 93 25.33 11.61 -41.72
N GLY A 94 24.74 10.48 -41.33
CA GLY A 94 25.45 9.25 -41.00
C GLY A 94 25.81 9.07 -39.51
N PHE A 95 25.41 10.01 -38.64
CA PHE A 95 25.67 9.94 -37.19
C PHE A 95 24.59 9.18 -36.40
N GLY A 96 23.92 8.21 -37.04
CA GLY A 96 22.86 7.43 -36.41
C GLY A 96 23.33 6.69 -35.15
N LYS A 97 24.55 6.17 -35.16
CA LYS A 97 25.13 5.48 -33.99
C LYS A 97 25.27 6.41 -32.78
N GLN A 98 25.75 7.62 -32.99
CA GLN A 98 25.93 8.62 -31.92
C GLN A 98 24.59 9.09 -31.36
N VAL A 99 23.58 9.20 -32.23
CA VAL A 99 22.19 9.44 -31.82
C VAL A 99 21.68 8.29 -30.93
N ASP A 100 21.89 7.05 -31.34
CA ASP A 100 21.46 5.89 -30.57
C ASP A 100 22.18 5.81 -29.21
N GLU A 101 23.49 6.09 -29.17
CA GLU A 101 24.28 6.20 -27.95
C GLU A 101 23.76 7.32 -27.01
N ALA A 102 23.32 8.45 -27.56
CA ALA A 102 22.72 9.52 -26.77
C ALA A 102 21.38 9.09 -26.14
N ILE A 103 20.52 8.39 -26.90
CA ILE A 103 19.26 7.83 -26.38
C ILE A 103 19.55 6.81 -25.27
N VAL A 104 20.52 5.92 -25.47
CA VAL A 104 20.96 4.98 -24.43
C VAL A 104 21.43 5.73 -23.20
N SER A 105 22.33 6.71 -23.34
CA SER A 105 22.87 7.49 -22.23
C SER A 105 21.78 8.20 -21.42
N MET A 106 20.78 8.79 -22.10
CA MET A 106 19.65 9.43 -21.44
C MET A 106 18.79 8.44 -20.64
N ASN A 107 18.54 7.24 -21.18
CA ASN A 107 17.81 6.21 -20.45
C ASN A 107 18.62 5.65 -19.27
N ARG A 108 19.96 5.48 -19.42
CA ARG A 108 20.83 5.11 -18.31
C ARG A 108 20.84 6.16 -17.20
N ALA A 109 20.86 7.44 -17.57
CA ALA A 109 20.75 8.53 -16.60
C ALA A 109 19.42 8.49 -15.83
N ALA A 110 18.32 8.10 -16.49
CA ALA A 110 17.04 7.92 -15.83
C ALA A 110 17.00 6.70 -14.89
N GLU A 111 17.64 5.59 -15.28
CA GLU A 111 17.83 4.42 -14.41
C GLU A 111 18.62 4.81 -13.15
N ASP A 112 19.68 5.61 -13.29
CA ASP A 112 20.44 6.13 -12.14
C ASP A 112 19.64 7.11 -11.29
N ALA A 113 18.85 8.00 -11.91
CA ALA A 113 17.95 8.89 -11.18
C ALA A 113 16.90 8.11 -10.37
N ALA A 114 16.37 7.02 -10.91
CA ALA A 114 15.43 6.15 -10.19
C ALA A 114 16.07 5.50 -8.96
N LYS A 115 17.37 5.14 -8.99
CA LYS A 115 18.11 4.67 -7.81
C LYS A 115 18.12 5.71 -6.71
N SER A 116 18.41 6.96 -7.07
CA SER A 116 18.47 8.08 -6.12
C SER A 116 17.10 8.49 -5.59
N ALA A 117 16.04 8.28 -6.36
CA ALA A 117 14.67 8.63 -5.98
C ALA A 117 14.09 7.71 -4.89
N ALA A 118 14.44 6.42 -4.88
CA ALA A 118 13.91 5.45 -3.92
C ALA A 118 13.97 5.91 -2.44
N PRO A 119 15.15 6.30 -1.88
CA PRO A 119 15.23 6.74 -0.49
C PRO A 119 14.45 8.04 -0.22
N ILE A 120 14.29 8.92 -1.21
CA ILE A 120 13.55 10.18 -1.05
C ILE A 120 12.07 9.87 -0.78
N PHE A 121 11.49 8.98 -1.58
CA PHE A 121 10.09 8.59 -1.41
C PHE A 121 9.85 7.76 -0.15
N VAL A 122 10.75 6.83 0.19
CA VAL A 122 10.63 6.05 1.44
C VAL A 122 10.61 6.98 2.65
N ASN A 123 11.51 7.97 2.68
CA ASN A 123 11.53 8.98 3.73
C ASN A 123 10.25 9.84 3.74
N ALA A 124 9.74 10.23 2.57
CA ALA A 124 8.49 10.98 2.48
C ALA A 124 7.29 10.18 3.03
N ILE A 125 7.18 8.90 2.69
CA ILE A 125 6.10 8.02 3.16
C ILE A 125 6.21 7.79 4.68
N ALA A 126 7.43 7.63 5.20
CA ALA A 126 7.66 7.48 6.64
C ALA A 126 7.18 8.72 7.42
N ASN A 127 7.43 9.92 6.89
CA ASN A 127 7.06 11.19 7.51
C ASN A 127 5.63 11.67 7.22
N MET A 128 4.90 11.00 6.31
CA MET A 128 3.50 11.31 6.00
C MET A 128 2.59 11.15 7.23
N SER A 129 1.54 11.94 7.42
CA SER A 129 0.60 11.72 8.54
C SER A 129 -0.40 10.58 8.24
N ILE A 130 -1.06 10.04 9.26
CA ILE A 130 -2.16 9.07 9.07
C ILE A 130 -3.34 9.74 8.36
N THR A 131 -3.58 11.03 8.62
CA THR A 131 -4.61 11.82 7.96
C THR A 131 -4.33 11.97 6.46
N ASP A 132 -3.08 12.24 6.07
CA ASP A 132 -2.69 12.35 4.66
C ASP A 132 -2.84 11.02 3.94
N ALA A 133 -2.41 9.93 4.59
CA ALA A 133 -2.62 8.57 4.07
C ALA A 133 -4.12 8.31 3.84
N PHE A 134 -4.96 8.64 4.83
CA PHE A 134 -6.40 8.47 4.70
C PHE A 134 -7.01 9.38 3.61
N GLY A 135 -6.43 10.56 3.38
CA GLY A 135 -6.76 11.44 2.25
C GLY A 135 -6.45 10.79 0.89
N ILE A 136 -5.28 10.16 0.74
CA ILE A 136 -4.93 9.41 -0.48
C ILE A 136 -5.93 8.27 -0.73
N LEU A 137 -6.34 7.55 0.33
CA LEU A 137 -7.33 6.48 0.20
C LEU A 137 -8.70 6.98 -0.25
N LYS A 138 -9.15 8.11 0.29
CA LYS A 138 -10.45 8.70 -0.06
C LYS A 138 -10.44 9.36 -1.43
N GLY A 139 -9.27 9.64 -1.98
CA GLY A 139 -9.09 10.45 -3.18
C GLY A 139 -9.26 11.94 -2.89
N GLY A 140 -8.72 12.77 -3.78
CA GLY A 140 -9.01 14.20 -3.86
C GLY A 140 -9.94 14.50 -5.03
N ASP A 141 -10.14 15.78 -5.37
CA ASP A 141 -10.96 16.20 -6.52
C ASP A 141 -10.41 15.74 -7.90
N SER A 142 -9.21 15.17 -7.94
CA SER A 142 -8.55 14.66 -9.15
C SER A 142 -8.24 13.15 -9.08
N ALA A 143 -8.82 12.42 -8.11
CA ALA A 143 -8.69 10.97 -8.00
C ALA A 143 -9.70 10.22 -8.89
#